data_AF-A0A5D2F832-F1
#
_entry.id   AF-A0A5D2F832-F1
#
_cell.length_a   1.000
_cell.length_b   1.000
_cell.length_c   1.000
_cell.angle_alpha   90.00
_cell.angle_beta   90.00
_cell.angle_gamma   90.00
#
_symmetry.space_group_name_H-M   'P 1'
#
loop_
_entity.id
_entity.type
_entity.pdbx_description
1 polymer ?
#
loop_
_entity_poly.entity_id
_entity_poly.type
_entity_poly.pdbx_seq_one_letter_code
_entity_poly.pdbx_strand_id
1 'polypeptide(L)'
;TKKNILVIGPVPGKKYSEISFPILSPDPASNKDAHFLKYPIYVGGNRGRGQIYPDGNKSNNTVYNATATGIVSKIIRKEKGGYEITITDTLDGHQVVDIIPPGPELLVSEGESIKLDQPLTINPNVGGFGQGDAEIVLQDPLRVQGLLFFLASIVFAQIFLVLKKKQFEKVQVSKMNF
;
A
#
# COMPACT_ATOMS: atom_id res chain seq x y z
N THR A 1 -20.23 0.18 -15.55
CA THR A 1 -19.98 0.31 -14.09
C THR A 1 -18.95 -0.72 -13.67
N LYS A 2 -17.97 -0.34 -12.84
CA LYS A 2 -16.86 -1.24 -12.42
C LYS A 2 -17.27 -2.02 -11.16
N LYS A 3 -17.89 -3.19 -11.33
CA LYS A 3 -18.38 -4.03 -10.21
C LYS A 3 -17.25 -4.76 -9.45
N ASN A 4 -16.07 -4.86 -10.04
CA ASN A 4 -14.91 -5.54 -9.49
C ASN A 4 -13.99 -4.64 -8.64
N ILE A 5 -14.25 -3.33 -8.60
CA ILE A 5 -13.52 -2.39 -7.74
C ILE A 5 -14.37 -2.13 -6.50
N LEU A 6 -13.89 -2.59 -5.35
CA LEU A 6 -14.57 -2.43 -4.08
C LEU A 6 -13.90 -1.29 -3.30
N VAL A 7 -14.71 -0.36 -2.80
CA VAL A 7 -14.24 0.77 -1.98
C VAL A 7 -15.05 0.77 -0.69
N ILE A 8 -14.37 0.95 0.45
CA ILE A 8 -14.97 1.03 1.77
C ILE A 8 -14.39 2.21 2.54
N GLY A 9 -15.21 2.86 3.35
CA GLY A 9 -14.78 3.88 4.30
C GLY A 9 -15.65 5.14 4.28
N PRO A 10 -15.42 6.06 5.24
CA PRO A 10 -14.56 5.89 6.42
C PRO A 10 -15.20 4.98 7.49
N VAL A 11 -14.37 4.20 8.20
CA VAL A 11 -14.81 3.34 9.32
C VAL A 11 -13.95 3.56 10.57
N PRO A 12 -14.46 3.29 11.79
CA PRO A 12 -13.68 3.44 13.01
C PRO A 12 -12.47 2.49 13.06
N GLY A 13 -11.27 3.03 12.94
CA GLY A 13 -10.03 2.23 12.86
C GLY A 13 -9.71 1.39 14.10
N LYS A 14 -10.23 1.76 15.29
CA LYS A 14 -10.10 0.93 16.51
C LYS A 14 -10.90 -0.38 16.43
N LYS A 15 -12.01 -0.37 15.69
CA LYS A 15 -12.91 -1.53 15.55
C LYS A 15 -12.56 -2.37 14.33
N TYR A 16 -12.11 -1.71 13.26
CA TYR A 16 -11.81 -2.35 11.97
C TYR A 16 -10.33 -2.20 11.65
N SER A 17 -9.48 -2.87 12.42
CA SER A 17 -8.05 -3.01 12.10
C SER A 17 -7.82 -3.96 10.93
N GLU A 18 -8.72 -4.93 10.77
CA GLU A 18 -8.75 -5.89 9.67
C GLU A 18 -10.13 -5.87 9.03
N ILE A 19 -10.17 -6.01 7.70
CA ILE A 19 -11.41 -5.98 6.92
C ILE A 19 -11.42 -7.20 6.00
N SER A 20 -12.44 -8.04 6.15
CA SER A 20 -12.65 -9.22 5.32
C SER A 20 -13.60 -8.90 4.16
N PHE A 21 -13.17 -9.18 2.94
CA PHE A 21 -13.99 -9.00 1.73
C PHE A 21 -14.51 -10.35 1.24
N PRO A 22 -15.84 -10.59 1.26
CA PRO A 22 -16.42 -11.78 0.64
C PRO A 22 -16.47 -11.58 -0.88
N ILE A 23 -15.53 -12.20 -1.60
CA ILE A 23 -15.42 -12.11 -3.06
C ILE A 23 -15.85 -13.44 -3.68
N LEU A 24 -16.75 -13.39 -4.66
CA LEU A 24 -17.14 -14.56 -5.45
C LEU A 24 -16.28 -14.64 -6.71
N SER A 25 -15.64 -15.79 -6.93
CA SER A 25 -14.88 -16.06 -8.16
C SER A 25 -15.79 -16.18 -9.38
N PRO A 26 -15.38 -15.71 -10.57
CA PRO A 26 -16.13 -15.95 -11.79
C PRO A 26 -16.06 -17.43 -12.20
N ASP A 27 -17.04 -17.88 -12.97
CA ASP A 27 -17.05 -19.21 -13.58
C ASP A 27 -16.74 -19.12 -15.10
N PRO A 28 -15.60 -19.64 -15.56
CA PRO A 28 -15.24 -19.68 -16.99
C PRO A 28 -16.20 -20.48 -17.89
N ALA A 29 -17.01 -21.38 -17.34
CA ALA A 29 -17.99 -22.13 -18.13
C ALA A 29 -19.13 -21.21 -18.62
N SER A 30 -19.60 -20.34 -17.72
CA SER A 30 -20.67 -19.37 -17.99
C SER A 30 -20.16 -18.03 -18.56
N ASN A 31 -18.97 -17.57 -18.16
CA ASN A 31 -18.38 -16.33 -18.62
C ASN A 31 -17.17 -16.57 -19.54
N LYS A 32 -17.29 -16.21 -20.83
CA LYS A 32 -16.24 -16.41 -21.84
C LYS A 32 -15.04 -15.47 -21.69
N ASP A 33 -15.20 -14.36 -20.97
CA ASP A 33 -14.11 -13.41 -20.72
C ASP A 33 -13.25 -13.83 -19.50
N ALA A 34 -13.69 -14.84 -18.74
CA ALA A 34 -12.96 -15.39 -17.61
C ALA A 34 -12.20 -16.66 -18.01
N HIS A 35 -10.93 -16.74 -17.62
CA HIS A 35 -10.06 -17.88 -17.92
C HIS A 35 -9.37 -18.43 -16.67
N PHE A 36 -9.04 -19.73 -16.66
CA PHE A 36 -8.27 -20.36 -15.59
C PHE A 36 -6.79 -19.93 -15.65
N LEU A 37 -6.51 -18.81 -15.00
CA LEU A 37 -5.22 -18.13 -14.95
C LEU A 37 -4.92 -17.65 -13.52
N LYS A 38 -3.70 -17.14 -13.34
CA LYS A 38 -3.29 -16.40 -12.16
C LYS A 38 -3.63 -14.92 -12.39
N TYR A 39 -4.41 -14.33 -11.48
CA TYR A 39 -4.85 -12.94 -11.55
C TYR A 39 -4.22 -12.11 -10.43
N PRO A 40 -3.82 -10.85 -10.70
CA PRO A 40 -3.39 -9.94 -9.65
C PRO A 40 -4.59 -9.37 -8.88
N ILE A 41 -4.37 -9.08 -7.60
CA ILE A 41 -5.27 -8.35 -6.70
C ILE A 41 -4.48 -7.18 -6.14
N TYR A 42 -4.97 -5.96 -6.38
CA TYR A 42 -4.37 -4.73 -5.89
C TYR A 42 -5.18 -4.21 -4.71
N VAL A 43 -4.50 -3.86 -3.62
CA VAL A 43 -5.13 -3.28 -2.43
C VAL A 43 -4.43 -1.97 -2.04
N GLY A 44 -5.23 -0.97 -1.70
CA GLY A 44 -4.76 0.28 -1.11
C GLY A 44 -5.50 0.53 0.19
N GLY A 45 -4.79 0.92 1.24
CA GLY A 45 -5.34 1.20 2.55
C GLY A 45 -4.82 2.52 3.10
N ASN A 46 -5.72 3.34 3.64
CA ASN A 46 -5.37 4.59 4.31
C ASN A 46 -5.81 4.53 5.79
N ARG A 47 -4.93 4.96 6.69
CA ARG A 47 -5.27 5.23 8.09
C ARG A 47 -4.94 6.68 8.42
N GLY A 48 -5.91 7.42 8.95
CA GLY A 48 -5.75 8.84 9.30
C GLY A 48 -6.32 9.79 8.25
N ARG A 49 -6.17 11.10 8.48
CA ARG A 49 -6.71 12.16 7.60
C ARG A 49 -5.70 12.54 6.52
N GLY A 50 -6.20 12.94 5.35
CA GLY A 50 -5.38 13.43 4.25
C GLY A 50 -4.80 14.83 4.47
N GLN A 51 -3.81 15.18 3.67
CA GLN A 51 -3.05 16.43 3.75
C GLN A 51 -3.62 17.53 2.84
N ILE A 52 -4.32 17.15 1.77
CA ILE A 52 -4.78 18.04 0.70
C ILE A 52 -6.24 17.72 0.39
N TYR A 53 -7.03 18.76 0.19
CA TYR A 53 -8.43 18.66 -0.24
C TYR A 53 -8.54 18.61 -1.77
N PRO A 54 -9.67 18.13 -2.33
CA PRO A 54 -9.84 18.05 -3.79
C PRO A 54 -9.75 19.39 -4.53
N ASP A 55 -9.94 20.51 -3.83
CA ASP A 55 -9.78 21.88 -4.35
C ASP A 55 -8.31 22.35 -4.38
N GLY A 56 -7.36 21.52 -3.90
CA GLY A 56 -5.94 21.82 -3.83
C GLY A 56 -5.50 22.48 -2.52
N ASN A 57 -6.43 22.85 -1.63
CA ASN A 57 -6.10 23.49 -0.36
C ASN A 57 -5.48 22.49 0.63
N LYS A 58 -4.52 22.97 1.43
CA LYS A 58 -3.91 22.19 2.52
C LYS A 58 -4.91 21.98 3.65
N SER A 59 -4.88 20.81 4.27
CA SER A 59 -5.62 20.53 5.51
C SER A 59 -4.83 20.97 6.74
N ASN A 60 -5.42 20.89 7.92
CA ASN A 60 -4.70 21.10 9.18
C ASN A 60 -3.86 19.88 9.62
N ASN A 61 -3.75 18.82 8.80
CA ASN A 61 -2.93 17.63 9.08
C ASN A 61 -1.67 17.58 8.19
N THR A 62 -1.03 18.72 7.99
CA THR A 62 0.18 18.87 7.18
C THR A 62 1.06 20.00 7.72
N VAL A 63 2.26 20.11 7.17
CA VAL A 63 3.22 21.17 7.50
C VAL A 63 2.89 22.45 6.74
N TYR A 64 2.95 23.58 7.45
CA TYR A 64 2.87 24.92 6.87
C TYR A 64 4.29 25.49 6.76
N ASN A 65 4.62 25.98 5.56
CA ASN A 65 5.93 26.53 5.24
C ASN A 65 5.82 28.05 5.10
N ALA A 66 6.93 28.74 5.30
CA ALA A 66 7.05 30.18 5.11
C ALA A 66 6.87 30.58 3.65
N THR A 67 6.00 31.56 3.39
CA THR A 67 5.74 32.08 2.04
C THR A 67 6.83 33.05 1.56
N ALA A 68 7.68 33.57 2.45
CA ALA A 68 8.75 34.50 2.13
C ALA A 68 9.99 34.29 3.03
N THR A 69 11.14 34.81 2.58
CA THR A 69 12.35 34.91 3.42
C THR A 69 12.27 36.20 4.22
N GLY A 70 12.66 36.17 5.50
CA GLY A 70 12.62 37.36 6.34
C GLY A 70 12.77 37.08 7.83
N ILE A 71 12.33 38.02 8.65
CA ILE A 71 12.30 37.91 10.11
C ILE A 71 10.84 37.81 10.58
N VAL A 72 10.56 36.85 11.45
CA VAL A 72 9.25 36.70 12.09
C VAL A 72 9.01 37.89 13.01
N SER A 73 8.12 38.79 12.61
CA SER A 73 7.89 40.06 13.30
C SER A 73 6.84 39.94 14.39
N LYS A 74 5.82 39.11 14.17
CA LYS A 74 4.71 38.92 15.12
C LYS A 74 4.03 37.57 14.91
N ILE A 75 3.66 36.92 16.01
CA ILE A 75 2.87 35.70 16.03
C ILE A 75 1.60 35.97 16.86
N ILE A 76 0.44 35.99 16.20
CA ILE A 76 -0.86 36.17 16.87
C ILE A 76 -1.57 34.82 16.95
N ARG A 77 -1.90 34.39 18.16
CA ARG A 77 -2.73 33.20 18.39
C ARG A 77 -4.21 33.56 18.24
N LYS A 78 -4.95 32.85 17.38
CA LYS A 78 -6.40 33.07 17.19
C LYS A 78 -7.21 32.40 18.29
N GLU A 79 -8.38 32.96 18.62
CA GLU A 79 -9.27 32.46 19.68
C GLU A 79 -9.74 31.01 19.45
N LYS A 80 -9.97 30.63 18.18
CA LYS A 80 -10.38 29.26 17.79
C LYS A 80 -9.19 28.30 17.62
N GLY A 81 -8.00 28.69 18.07
CA GLY A 81 -6.74 28.03 17.77
C GLY A 81 -6.19 28.40 16.40
N GLY A 82 -4.91 28.07 16.18
CA GLY A 82 -4.15 28.49 15.00
C GLY A 82 -3.36 29.78 15.22
N TYR A 83 -2.59 30.14 14.20
CA TYR A 83 -1.61 31.23 14.25
C TYR A 83 -1.73 32.13 13.04
N GLU A 84 -1.42 33.40 13.23
CA GLU A 84 -1.17 34.36 12.18
C GLU A 84 0.25 34.88 12.36
N ILE A 85 1.09 34.64 11.36
CA ILE A 85 2.51 34.92 11.41
C ILE A 85 2.81 36.02 10.41
N THR A 86 3.33 37.13 10.90
CA THR A 86 3.79 38.22 10.05
C THR A 86 5.28 38.09 9.84
N ILE A 87 5.67 37.90 8.58
CA ILE A 87 7.07 37.80 8.13
C ILE A 87 7.41 39.12 7.45
N THR A 88 8.44 39.81 7.94
CA THR A 88 8.94 41.03 7.30
C THR A 88 10.20 40.69 6.51
N ASP A 89 10.17 40.97 5.21
CA ASP A 89 11.33 40.83 4.34
C ASP A 89 12.44 41.81 4.78
N THR A 90 13.67 41.31 4.85
CA THR A 90 14.84 42.10 5.26
C THR A 90 15.35 43.02 4.16
N LEU A 91 15.00 42.78 2.89
CA LEU A 91 15.45 43.58 1.76
C LEU A 91 14.50 44.73 1.42
N ASP A 92 13.21 44.43 1.27
CA ASP A 92 12.22 45.40 0.77
C ASP A 92 11.25 45.89 1.85
N GLY A 93 11.31 45.33 3.08
CA GLY A 93 10.42 45.69 4.19
C GLY A 93 8.96 45.25 3.99
N HIS A 94 8.67 44.51 2.93
CA HIS A 94 7.34 43.95 2.66
C HIS A 94 6.94 42.94 3.73
N GLN A 95 5.69 43.03 4.19
CA GLN A 95 5.13 42.11 5.17
C GLN A 95 4.22 41.09 4.48
N VAL A 96 4.49 39.82 4.74
CA VAL A 96 3.65 38.69 4.30
C VAL A 96 3.00 38.07 5.54
N VAL A 97 1.72 37.74 5.42
CA VAL A 97 0.94 37.15 6.52
C VAL A 97 0.61 35.70 6.18
N ASP A 98 1.19 34.79 6.95
CA ASP A 98 0.93 33.36 6.86
C ASP A 98 -0.11 32.95 7.90
N ILE A 99 -1.20 32.34 7.43
CA ILE A 99 -2.31 31.89 8.28
C ILE A 99 -2.23 30.38 8.44
N ILE A 100 -2.09 29.93 9.69
CA ILE A 100 -1.98 28.53 10.05
C ILE A 100 -3.25 28.11 10.81
N PRO A 101 -3.99 27.09 10.35
CA PRO A 101 -5.19 26.61 11.03
C PRO A 101 -4.84 25.88 12.35
N PRO A 102 -5.83 25.63 13.23
CA PRO A 102 -5.60 24.87 14.45
C PRO A 102 -5.19 23.41 14.15
N GLY A 103 -4.16 22.93 14.84
CA GLY A 103 -3.70 21.54 14.78
C GLY A 103 -2.18 21.42 14.86
N PRO A 104 -1.43 21.93 13.86
CA PRO A 104 0.04 21.92 13.87
C PRO A 104 0.60 22.83 14.97
N GLU A 105 1.60 22.34 15.70
CA GLU A 105 2.35 23.14 16.67
C GLU A 105 3.44 23.96 15.99
N LEU A 106 3.69 25.17 16.50
CA LEU A 106 4.66 26.09 15.93
C LEU A 106 6.09 25.74 16.33
N LEU A 107 7.02 25.81 15.37
CA LEU A 107 8.45 25.58 15.60
C LEU A 107 9.27 26.87 15.74
N VAL A 108 8.77 27.98 15.18
CA VAL A 108 9.49 29.25 15.11
C VAL A 108 9.05 30.22 16.21
N SER A 109 9.95 31.13 16.57
CA SER A 109 9.70 32.20 17.55
C SER A 109 9.75 33.60 16.94
N GLU A 110 9.18 34.59 17.63
CA GLU A 110 9.31 36.00 17.22
C GLU A 110 10.79 36.42 17.23
N GLY A 111 11.21 37.18 16.22
CA GLY A 111 12.60 37.62 16.01
C GLY A 111 13.48 36.62 15.26
N GLU A 112 12.99 35.43 14.94
CA GLU A 112 13.76 34.42 14.20
C GLU A 112 13.86 34.75 12.70
N SER A 113 15.03 34.54 12.11
CA SER A 113 15.22 34.63 10.67
C SER A 113 14.84 33.30 10.01
N ILE A 114 13.95 33.37 9.02
CA ILE A 114 13.44 32.23 8.28
C ILE A 114 13.65 32.40 6.77
N LYS A 115 13.79 31.28 6.07
CA LYS A 115 13.91 31.24 4.60
C LYS A 115 12.58 30.87 3.95
N LEU A 116 12.43 31.23 2.67
CA LEU A 116 11.35 30.73 1.82
C LEU A 116 11.27 29.20 1.92
N ASP A 117 10.05 28.68 2.02
CA ASP A 117 9.73 27.26 2.16
C ASP A 117 10.24 26.57 3.44
N GLN A 118 10.83 27.31 4.38
CA GLN A 118 11.18 26.76 5.69
C GLN A 118 9.91 26.35 6.47
N PRO A 119 9.88 25.16 7.10
CA PRO A 119 8.72 24.73 7.87
C PRO A 119 8.52 25.62 9.11
N LEU A 120 7.32 26.17 9.24
CA LEU A 120 6.89 26.98 10.39
C LEU A 120 6.32 26.10 11.52
N THR A 121 5.83 24.91 11.18
CA THR A 121 5.14 24.00 12.10
C THR A 121 5.73 22.60 12.09
N ILE A 122 5.52 21.85 13.18
CA ILE A 122 5.75 20.41 13.20
C ILE A 122 4.74 19.69 12.29
N ASN A 123 5.08 18.51 11.80
CA ASN A 123 4.15 17.65 11.07
C ASN A 123 3.22 16.91 12.06
N PRO A 124 1.92 17.22 12.12
CA PRO A 124 1.00 16.54 13.03
C PRO A 124 0.56 15.15 12.52
N ASN A 125 0.92 14.78 11.29
CA ASN A 125 0.41 13.57 10.65
C ASN A 125 1.02 12.30 11.26
N VAL A 126 0.18 11.48 11.87
CA VAL A 126 0.50 10.11 12.36
C VAL A 126 -0.20 9.01 11.56
N GLY A 127 -0.83 9.39 10.44
CA GLY A 127 -1.47 8.49 9.49
C GLY A 127 -0.53 7.99 8.41
N GLY A 128 -1.11 7.34 7.40
CA GLY A 128 -0.36 6.86 6.24
C GLY A 128 -1.24 6.11 5.24
N PHE A 129 -0.80 6.11 3.99
CA PHE A 129 -1.36 5.29 2.92
C PHE A 129 -0.35 4.21 2.56
N GLY A 130 -0.83 2.98 2.43
CA GLY A 130 -0.04 1.82 2.02
C GLY A 130 -0.72 1.08 0.87
N GLN A 131 0.10 0.46 0.03
CA GLN A 131 -0.35 -0.37 -1.09
C GLN A 131 0.23 -1.77 -0.93
N GLY A 132 -0.50 -2.75 -1.43
CA GLY A 132 -0.08 -4.14 -1.44
C GLY A 132 -0.65 -4.84 -2.67
N ASP A 133 0.12 -5.82 -3.13
CA ASP A 133 -0.24 -6.64 -4.27
C ASP A 133 -0.30 -8.09 -3.81
N ALA A 134 -1.29 -8.81 -4.30
CA ALA A 134 -1.44 -10.24 -4.12
C ALA A 134 -1.82 -10.89 -5.44
N GLU A 135 -1.77 -12.21 -5.50
CA GLU A 135 -2.18 -12.95 -6.68
C GLU A 135 -3.09 -14.10 -6.26
N ILE A 136 -4.06 -14.42 -7.11
CA ILE A 136 -4.97 -15.55 -6.92
C ILE A 136 -4.99 -16.43 -8.15
N VAL A 137 -4.93 -17.74 -7.97
CA VAL A 137 -5.03 -18.70 -9.07
C VAL A 137 -6.48 -19.16 -9.18
N LEU A 138 -7.13 -18.85 -10.29
CA LEU A 138 -8.41 -19.44 -10.65
C LEU A 138 -8.13 -20.83 -11.24
N GLN A 139 -8.36 -21.87 -10.44
CA GLN A 139 -7.99 -23.25 -10.80
C GLN A 139 -9.18 -24.06 -11.30
N ASP A 140 -8.91 -24.92 -12.27
CA ASP A 140 -9.84 -25.96 -12.73
C ASP A 140 -9.53 -27.28 -12.00
N PRO A 141 -10.51 -27.85 -11.26
CA PRO A 141 -10.34 -29.14 -10.59
C PRO A 141 -9.85 -30.27 -11.51
N LEU A 142 -10.26 -30.27 -12.79
CA LEU A 142 -9.86 -31.31 -13.75
C LEU A 142 -8.35 -31.27 -14.04
N ARG A 143 -7.73 -30.09 -14.04
CA ARG A 143 -6.27 -29.95 -14.20
C ARG A 143 -5.53 -30.60 -13.05
N VAL A 144 -6.03 -30.44 -11.83
CA VAL A 144 -5.44 -31.04 -10.63
C VAL A 144 -5.62 -32.55 -10.62
N GLN A 145 -6.80 -33.05 -11.00
CA GLN A 145 -7.05 -34.49 -11.12
C GLN A 145 -6.13 -35.14 -12.16
N GLY A 146 -5.99 -34.53 -13.35
CA GLY A 146 -5.07 -35.00 -14.38
C GLY A 146 -3.61 -35.00 -13.90
N LEU A 147 -3.20 -33.96 -13.18
CA LEU A 147 -1.86 -33.88 -12.58
C LEU A 147 -1.62 -35.01 -11.57
N LEU A 148 -2.58 -35.32 -10.69
CA LEU A 148 -2.43 -36.40 -9.71
C LEU A 148 -2.29 -37.77 -10.38
N PHE A 149 -3.08 -38.04 -11.41
CA PHE A 149 -2.96 -39.28 -12.18
C PHE A 149 -1.59 -39.39 -12.87
N PHE A 150 -1.12 -38.30 -13.47
CA PHE A 150 0.20 -38.24 -14.09
C PHE A 150 1.32 -38.49 -13.07
N LEU A 151 1.28 -37.86 -11.90
CA LEU A 151 2.24 -38.10 -10.82
C LEU A 151 2.22 -39.55 -10.35
N ALA A 152 1.05 -40.16 -10.19
CA ALA A 152 0.94 -41.58 -9.86
C ALA A 152 1.60 -42.46 -10.94
N SER A 153 1.38 -42.16 -12.22
CA SER A 153 2.01 -42.89 -13.33
C SER A 153 3.54 -42.80 -13.30
N ILE A 154 4.10 -41.64 -12.94
CA ILE A 154 5.54 -41.45 -12.77
C ILE A 154 6.06 -42.33 -11.64
N VAL A 155 5.38 -42.34 -10.49
CA VAL A 155 5.77 -43.18 -9.34
C VAL A 155 5.77 -44.65 -9.72
N PHE A 156 4.74 -45.13 -10.43
CA PHE A 156 4.71 -46.51 -10.91
C PHE A 156 5.87 -46.81 -11.87
N ALA A 157 6.13 -45.93 -12.84
CA ALA A 157 7.24 -46.11 -13.78
C ALA A 157 8.60 -46.19 -13.06
N GLN A 158 8.83 -45.31 -12.08
CA GLN A 158 10.05 -45.31 -11.27
C GLN A 158 10.22 -46.62 -10.49
N ILE A 159 9.15 -47.11 -9.84
CA ILE A 159 9.15 -48.40 -9.13
C ILE A 159 9.50 -49.54 -10.09
N PHE A 160 8.82 -49.62 -11.23
CA PHE A 160 9.06 -50.70 -12.19
C PHE A 160 10.47 -50.68 -12.78
N LEU A 161 11.03 -49.51 -13.07
CA LEU A 161 12.41 -49.39 -13.55
C LEU A 161 13.42 -49.90 -12.51
N VAL A 162 13.25 -49.54 -11.23
CA VAL A 162 14.11 -50.02 -10.14
C VAL A 162 13.98 -51.52 -9.95
N LEU A 163 12.75 -52.05 -9.92
CA LEU A 163 12.51 -53.49 -9.80
C LEU A 163 13.14 -54.25 -10.98
N LYS A 164 12.99 -53.73 -12.21
CA LYS A 164 13.57 -54.36 -13.39
C LYS A 164 15.09 -54.36 -13.37
N LYS A 165 15.70 -53.24 -12.96
CA LYS A 165 17.16 -53.15 -12.75
C LYS A 165 17.62 -54.20 -11.73
N LYS A 166 16.96 -54.29 -10.57
CA LYS A 166 17.28 -55.27 -9.53
C LYS A 166 17.10 -56.72 -9.98
N GLN A 167 16.11 -56.98 -10.83
CA GLN A 167 15.94 -58.29 -11.45
C GLN A 167 17.12 -58.63 -12.38
N PHE A 168 17.56 -57.68 -13.21
CA PHE A 168 18.66 -57.90 -14.15
C PHE A 168 20.02 -58.07 -13.46
N GLU A 169 20.29 -57.27 -12.41
CA GLU A 169 21.49 -57.41 -11.57
C GLU A 169 21.66 -58.85 -11.04
N LYS A 170 20.57 -59.52 -10.63
CA LYS A 170 20.62 -60.93 -10.19
C LYS A 170 21.06 -61.89 -11.30
N VAL A 171 20.64 -61.65 -12.54
CA VAL A 171 21.02 -62.50 -13.69
C VAL A 171 22.48 -62.29 -14.05
N GLN A 172 22.96 -61.04 -14.04
CA GLN A 172 24.37 -60.72 -14.31
C GLN A 172 25.29 -61.41 -13.28
N VAL A 173 24.95 -61.34 -11.99
CA VAL A 173 25.70 -62.02 -10.92
C VAL A 173 25.77 -63.54 -11.15
N SER A 174 24.66 -64.17 -11.55
CA SER A 174 24.64 -65.62 -11.81
C SER A 174 25.45 -66.03 -13.03
N LYS A 175 25.60 -65.16 -14.04
CA LYS A 175 26.30 -65.47 -15.29
C LYS A 175 27.77 -65.03 -15.30
N MET A 176 28.23 -64.27 -14.29
CA MET A 176 29.57 -63.68 -14.20
C MET A 176 30.04 -62.96 -15.47
N ASN A 177 29.10 -62.52 -16.31
CA ASN A 177 29.34 -61.78 -17.54
C ASN A 177 28.50 -60.51 -17.48
N PHE A 178 29.16 -59.37 -17.64
CA PHE A 178 28.59 -58.03 -17.47
C PHE A 178 27.94 -57.51 -18.75
#